data_AF-A0A947QUD8-F1
#
_entry.id   AF-A0A947QUD8-F1
#
_cell.length_a   1.000
_cell.length_b   1.000
_cell.length_c   1.000
_cell.angle_alpha   90.00
_cell.angle_beta   90.00
_cell.angle_gamma   90.00
#
_symmetry.space_group_name_H-M   'P 1'
#
loop_
_entity.id
_entity.type
_entity.pdbx_description
1 polymer ?
#
loop_
_entity_poly.entity_id
_entity_poly.type
_entity_poly.pdbx_seq_one_letter_code
_entity_poly.pdbx_strand_id
1 'polypeptide(L)'
;MNKKERNKLHKEFLIAAKNAKRWIHTCKLKLPLLEKYKVWRDFGFTSIYDYAFKLAGLNEWQVRDALRLLKKIEDKPALKQVVEEKGLGAVRPIITIATVEDQEFWAEKAKNLSRRALEAYTQEFRKKTSTHQGKIGHVTNSPPEESVNFSPPIANKIKQFLKRKNAEELLENFLDSFEEDKPEVTQTSKIPAKTQRFIIQRTDGKCAFPTCNKPYSNLHHTRRHSIENVHDPTYIHALCKAHHELAHHGLIGNEEGPPHTWYVLDRPDTASHKYFIDQQVQLIRHNALI
;
A
#
# COMPACT_ATOMS: atom_id res chain seq x y z
N MET A 1 5.48 -13.47 39.70
CA MET A 1 4.62 -13.99 38.61
C MET A 1 5.40 -14.94 37.70
N ASN A 2 4.91 -16.17 37.53
CA ASN A 2 5.44 -17.14 36.57
C ASN A 2 5.04 -16.80 35.11
N LYS A 3 5.61 -17.50 34.12
CA LYS A 3 5.35 -17.26 32.68
C LYS A 3 3.86 -17.40 32.31
N LYS A 4 3.15 -18.34 32.94
CA LYS A 4 1.72 -18.58 32.69
C LYS A 4 0.87 -17.39 33.17
N GLU A 5 1.15 -16.87 34.36
CA GLU A 5 0.49 -15.68 34.92
C GLU A 5 0.76 -14.44 34.07
N ARG A 6 2.01 -14.22 33.61
CA ARG A 6 2.34 -13.11 32.70
C ARG A 6 1.57 -13.18 31.39
N ASN A 7 1.49 -14.36 30.80
CA ASN A 7 0.72 -14.58 29.56
C ASN A 7 -0.79 -14.34 29.78
N LYS A 8 -1.33 -14.74 30.93
CA LYS A 8 -2.74 -14.48 31.27
C LYS A 8 -3.01 -12.97 31.40
N LEU A 9 -2.20 -12.26 32.18
CA LEU A 9 -2.33 -10.80 32.34
C LEU A 9 -2.20 -10.07 31.00
N HIS A 10 -1.25 -10.49 30.15
CA HIS A 10 -1.10 -9.94 28.80
C HIS A 10 -2.37 -10.13 27.96
N LYS A 11 -2.97 -11.33 27.97
CA LYS A 11 -4.21 -11.62 27.25
C LYS A 11 -5.39 -10.78 27.77
N GLU A 12 -5.54 -10.65 29.08
CA GLU A 12 -6.58 -9.83 29.71
C GLU A 12 -6.44 -8.35 29.30
N PHE A 13 -5.21 -7.81 29.34
CA PHE A 13 -4.94 -6.45 28.88
C PHE A 13 -5.25 -6.25 27.39
N LEU A 14 -4.89 -7.23 26.54
CA LEU A 14 -5.22 -7.16 25.11
C LEU A 14 -6.73 -7.14 24.86
N ILE A 15 -7.51 -7.91 25.61
CA ILE A 15 -8.98 -7.92 25.53
C ILE A 15 -9.53 -6.54 25.94
N ALA A 16 -9.09 -6.00 27.09
CA ALA A 16 -9.51 -4.69 27.56
C ALA A 16 -9.17 -3.58 26.54
N ALA A 17 -7.95 -3.61 25.98
CA ALA A 17 -7.51 -2.67 24.95
C ALA A 17 -8.34 -2.78 23.66
N LYS A 18 -8.72 -3.99 23.25
CA LYS A 18 -9.61 -4.22 22.09
C LYS A 18 -11.02 -3.67 22.35
N ASN A 19 -11.55 -3.87 23.55
CA ASN A 19 -12.85 -3.35 23.95
C ASN A 19 -12.85 -1.81 24.00
N ALA A 20 -11.80 -1.19 24.55
CA ALA A 20 -11.63 0.26 24.56
C ALA A 20 -11.62 0.84 23.14
N LYS A 21 -10.88 0.21 22.21
CA LYS A 21 -10.87 0.61 20.79
C LYS A 21 -12.26 0.50 20.15
N ARG A 22 -12.97 -0.59 20.40
CA ARG A 22 -14.34 -0.80 19.88
C ARG A 22 -15.30 0.24 20.43
N TRP A 23 -15.19 0.58 21.70
CA TRP A 23 -16.03 1.60 22.32
C TRP A 23 -15.75 3.00 21.75
N ILE A 24 -14.48 3.41 21.65
CA ILE A 24 -14.07 4.67 21.00
C ILE A 24 -14.61 4.74 19.56
N HIS A 25 -14.52 3.62 18.84
CA HIS A 25 -15.05 3.50 17.48
C HIS A 25 -16.57 3.73 17.45
N THR A 26 -17.33 3.02 18.28
CA THR A 26 -18.79 3.20 18.39
C THR A 26 -19.17 4.64 18.73
N CYS A 27 -18.49 5.28 19.70
CA CYS A 27 -18.73 6.67 20.05
C CYS A 27 -18.56 7.61 18.85
N LYS A 28 -17.49 7.42 18.05
CA LYS A 28 -17.24 8.23 16.85
C LYS A 28 -18.36 8.10 15.81
N LEU A 29 -18.92 6.90 15.62
CA LEU A 29 -19.99 6.67 14.66
C LEU A 29 -21.31 7.35 15.05
N LYS A 30 -21.54 7.58 16.35
CA LYS A 30 -22.75 8.24 16.84
C LYS A 30 -22.66 9.77 16.78
N LEU A 31 -21.46 10.34 16.65
CA LEU A 31 -21.25 11.80 16.64
C LEU A 31 -22.16 12.56 15.66
N PRO A 32 -22.38 12.12 14.39
CA PRO A 32 -23.25 12.86 13.48
C PRO A 32 -24.70 12.97 13.98
N LEU A 33 -25.25 11.90 14.56
CA LEU A 33 -26.61 11.91 15.10
C LEU A 33 -26.69 12.74 16.40
N LEU A 34 -25.69 12.58 17.28
CA LEU A 34 -25.58 13.38 18.50
C LEU A 34 -25.51 14.88 18.18
N GLU A 35 -24.79 15.26 17.13
CA GLU A 35 -24.71 16.65 16.69
C GLU A 35 -26.00 17.13 16.03
N LYS A 36 -26.56 16.33 15.10
CA LYS A 36 -27.79 16.67 14.38
C LYS A 36 -28.95 16.97 15.33
N TYR A 37 -29.13 16.15 16.36
CA TYR A 37 -30.20 16.31 17.34
C TYR A 37 -29.77 17.09 18.59
N LYS A 38 -28.51 17.56 18.65
CA LYS A 38 -27.94 18.29 19.78
C LYS A 38 -28.15 17.61 21.13
N VAL A 39 -28.11 16.27 21.15
CA VAL A 39 -28.40 15.43 22.34
C VAL A 39 -27.56 15.86 23.54
N TRP A 40 -26.33 16.31 23.30
CA TRP A 40 -25.43 16.80 24.34
C TRP A 40 -26.00 17.96 25.17
N ARG A 41 -26.90 18.79 24.61
CA ARG A 41 -27.59 19.87 25.33
C ARG A 41 -28.54 19.34 26.39
N ASP A 42 -29.26 18.27 26.07
CA ASP A 42 -30.26 17.67 26.95
C ASP A 42 -29.59 17.07 28.21
N PHE A 43 -28.30 16.74 28.11
CA PHE A 43 -27.48 16.29 29.22
C PHE A 43 -26.62 17.40 29.84
N GLY A 44 -26.88 18.67 29.53
CA GLY A 44 -26.24 19.83 30.18
C GLY A 44 -24.81 20.14 29.73
N PHE A 45 -24.36 19.61 28.59
CA PHE A 45 -23.04 19.93 28.04
C PHE A 45 -23.10 21.18 27.15
N THR A 46 -21.97 21.89 27.03
CA THR A 46 -21.89 23.15 26.28
C THR A 46 -21.68 22.95 24.78
N SER A 47 -21.12 21.80 24.39
CA SER A 47 -20.87 21.43 22.99
C SER A 47 -20.71 19.92 22.85
N ILE A 48 -20.78 19.42 21.61
CA ILE A 48 -20.43 18.03 21.30
C ILE A 48 -18.98 17.69 21.65
N TYR A 49 -18.07 18.66 21.59
CA TYR A 49 -16.67 18.46 21.94
C TYR A 49 -16.50 18.22 23.44
N ASP A 50 -17.16 19.03 24.26
CA ASP A 50 -17.19 18.85 25.71
C ASP A 50 -17.83 17.51 26.10
N TYR A 51 -18.95 17.17 25.47
CA TYR A 51 -19.65 15.90 25.64
C TYR A 51 -18.75 14.70 25.29
N ALA A 52 -18.16 14.70 24.10
CA ALA A 52 -17.33 13.60 23.62
C ALA A 52 -16.00 13.49 24.37
N PHE A 53 -15.42 14.60 24.82
CA PHE A 53 -14.21 14.58 25.65
C PHE A 53 -14.50 13.98 27.03
N LYS A 54 -15.51 14.50 27.74
CA LYS A 54 -15.86 14.06 29.10
C LYS A 54 -16.37 12.62 29.15
N LEU A 55 -17.19 12.21 28.18
CA LEU A 55 -17.81 10.88 28.19
C LEU A 55 -17.04 9.84 27.39
N ALA A 56 -16.33 10.23 26.33
CA ALA A 56 -15.67 9.31 25.41
C ALA A 56 -14.13 9.44 25.36
N GLY A 57 -13.54 10.40 26.08
CA GLY A 57 -12.11 10.69 26.03
C GLY A 57 -11.65 11.20 24.67
N LEU A 58 -12.58 11.67 23.82
CA LEU A 58 -12.28 12.14 22.47
C LEU A 58 -11.84 13.59 22.49
N ASN A 59 -10.63 13.87 22.02
CA ASN A 59 -10.20 15.26 21.85
C ASN A 59 -10.92 15.94 20.69
N GLU A 60 -10.88 17.28 20.67
CA GLU A 60 -11.59 18.08 19.68
C GLU A 60 -11.24 17.69 18.23
N TRP A 61 -9.95 17.42 17.97
CA TRP A 61 -9.50 16.98 16.65
C TRP A 61 -10.12 15.65 16.23
N GLN A 62 -10.22 14.67 17.15
CA GLN A 62 -10.84 13.37 16.86
C GLN A 62 -12.33 13.52 16.54
N VAL A 63 -13.04 14.38 17.27
CA VAL A 63 -14.46 14.67 17.03
C VAL A 63 -14.64 15.35 15.68
N ARG A 64 -13.86 16.40 15.41
CA ARG A 64 -13.90 17.15 14.15
C ARG A 64 -13.56 16.26 12.95
N ASP A 65 -12.52 15.43 13.07
CA ASP A 65 -12.14 14.50 11.99
C ASP A 65 -13.24 13.47 11.75
N ALA A 66 -13.82 12.88 12.80
CA ALA A 66 -14.91 11.92 12.66
C ALA A 66 -16.15 12.52 11.98
N LEU A 67 -16.61 13.69 12.45
CA LEU A 67 -17.74 14.40 11.83
C LEU A 67 -17.48 14.73 10.36
N ARG A 68 -16.29 15.25 10.04
CA ARG A 68 -15.88 15.59 8.68
C ARG A 68 -15.85 14.36 7.76
N LEU A 69 -15.25 13.25 8.22
CA LEU A 69 -15.16 12.03 7.42
C LEU A 69 -16.54 11.39 7.22
N LEU A 70 -17.35 11.28 8.28
CA LEU A 70 -18.69 10.68 8.21
C LEU A 70 -19.63 11.47 7.30
N LYS A 71 -19.51 12.81 7.29
CA LYS A 71 -20.25 13.66 6.35
C LYS A 71 -19.90 13.38 4.89
N LYS A 72 -18.62 13.11 4.58
CA LYS A 72 -18.17 12.85 3.19
C LYS A 72 -18.64 11.52 2.59
N ILE A 73 -19.01 10.59 3.45
CA ILE A 73 -19.53 9.27 3.06
C ILE A 73 -21.02 9.13 3.36
N GLU A 74 -21.72 10.23 3.65
CA GLU A 74 -23.14 10.22 4.01
C GLU A 74 -24.01 9.59 2.91
N ASP A 75 -23.65 9.84 1.66
CA ASP A 75 -24.23 9.36 0.40
C ASP A 75 -23.61 8.04 -0.09
N LYS A 76 -22.66 7.44 0.64
CA LYS A 76 -21.87 6.26 0.22
C LYS A 76 -22.08 5.09 1.19
N PRO A 77 -23.23 4.39 1.13
CA PRO A 77 -23.55 3.27 2.04
C PRO A 77 -22.48 2.18 2.10
N ALA A 78 -21.84 1.82 0.98
CA ALA A 78 -20.80 0.80 0.97
C ALA A 78 -19.60 1.20 1.84
N LEU A 79 -19.18 2.47 1.78
CA LEU A 79 -18.10 2.99 2.63
C LEU A 79 -18.51 3.13 4.09
N LYS A 80 -19.79 3.43 4.38
CA LYS A 80 -20.31 3.43 5.76
C LYS A 80 -20.17 2.05 6.38
N GLN A 81 -20.51 0.99 5.65
CA GLN A 81 -20.35 -0.38 6.12
C GLN A 81 -18.88 -0.69 6.44
N VAL A 82 -17.94 -0.30 5.57
CA VAL A 82 -16.49 -0.49 5.85
C VAL A 82 -16.07 0.25 7.12
N VAL A 83 -16.58 1.48 7.31
CA VAL A 83 -16.31 2.25 8.52
C VAL A 83 -16.88 1.56 9.74
N GLU A 84 -18.10 1.03 9.70
CA GLU A 84 -18.70 0.29 10.82
C GLU A 84 -17.86 -0.93 11.21
N GLU A 85 -17.37 -1.68 10.23
CA GLU A 85 -16.59 -2.91 10.42
C GLU A 85 -15.14 -2.65 10.84
N LYS A 86 -14.44 -1.72 10.16
CA LYS A 86 -12.97 -1.54 10.27
C LYS A 86 -12.54 -0.19 10.85
N GLY A 87 -13.47 0.74 11.04
CA GLY A 87 -13.20 2.09 11.53
C GLY A 87 -12.87 3.10 10.45
N LEU A 88 -12.95 4.39 10.82
CA LEU A 88 -12.73 5.54 9.93
C LEU A 88 -11.36 5.54 9.23
N GLY A 89 -10.36 4.89 9.83
CA GLY A 89 -9.02 4.79 9.25
C GLY A 89 -8.97 3.99 7.94
N ALA A 90 -9.91 3.06 7.73
CA ALA A 90 -9.93 2.17 6.57
C ALA A 90 -10.31 2.89 5.27
N VAL A 91 -11.21 3.88 5.33
CA VAL A 91 -11.69 4.63 4.15
C VAL A 91 -10.94 5.94 3.93
N ARG A 92 -10.05 6.32 4.85
CA ARG A 92 -9.34 7.61 4.83
C ARG A 92 -8.57 7.88 3.52
N PRO A 93 -7.90 6.90 2.90
CA PRO A 93 -7.15 7.13 1.65
C PRO A 93 -8.03 7.42 0.43
N ILE A 94 -9.27 6.90 0.44
CA ILE A 94 -10.17 6.89 -0.71
C ILE A 94 -11.31 7.90 -0.59
N ILE A 95 -11.45 8.55 0.57
CA ILE A 95 -12.61 9.40 0.88
C ILE A 95 -12.79 10.61 -0.04
N THR A 96 -11.74 11.03 -0.75
CA THR A 96 -11.81 12.18 -1.67
C THR A 96 -11.95 11.78 -3.13
N ILE A 97 -11.81 10.49 -3.45
CA ILE A 97 -11.87 10.00 -4.84
C ILE A 97 -13.07 9.09 -5.08
N ALA A 98 -13.55 8.42 -4.03
CA ALA A 98 -14.74 7.62 -4.12
C ALA A 98 -15.96 8.52 -4.37
N THR A 99 -16.72 8.16 -5.38
CA THR A 99 -17.98 8.73 -5.83
C THR A 99 -19.13 7.83 -5.35
N VAL A 100 -20.37 8.17 -5.69
CA VAL A 100 -21.53 7.31 -5.39
C VAL A 100 -21.52 6.08 -6.31
N GLU A 101 -21.02 6.27 -7.52
CA GLU A 101 -21.02 5.29 -8.62
C GLU A 101 -19.97 4.19 -8.41
N ASP A 102 -18.77 4.55 -7.94
CA ASP A 102 -17.65 3.61 -7.74
C ASP A 102 -17.43 3.21 -6.26
N GLN A 103 -18.37 3.54 -5.37
CA GLN A 103 -18.23 3.28 -3.94
C GLN A 103 -18.00 1.79 -3.60
N GLU A 104 -18.63 0.88 -4.35
CA GLU A 104 -18.51 -0.57 -4.11
C GLU A 104 -17.10 -1.06 -4.42
N PHE A 105 -16.52 -0.58 -5.51
CA PHE A 105 -15.13 -0.86 -5.87
C PHE A 105 -14.17 -0.40 -4.76
N TRP A 106 -14.36 0.82 -4.26
CA TRP A 106 -13.54 1.37 -3.19
C TRP A 106 -13.77 0.67 -1.84
N ALA A 107 -15.00 0.28 -1.54
CA ALA A 107 -15.35 -0.47 -0.35
C ALA A 107 -14.67 -1.85 -0.33
N GLU A 108 -14.71 -2.57 -1.44
CA GLU A 108 -14.02 -3.86 -1.61
C GLU A 108 -12.52 -3.72 -1.34
N LYS A 109 -11.84 -2.73 -1.94
CA LYS A 109 -10.42 -2.48 -1.69
C LYS A 109 -10.14 -2.15 -0.22
N ALA A 110 -10.99 -1.35 0.44
CA ALA A 110 -10.79 -1.01 1.85
C ALA A 110 -11.07 -2.17 2.83
N LYS A 111 -11.94 -3.12 2.43
CA LYS A 111 -12.17 -4.37 3.17
C LYS A 111 -10.96 -5.29 3.10
N ASN A 112 -10.28 -5.36 1.97
CA ASN A 112 -9.19 -6.33 1.76
C ASN A 112 -7.80 -5.76 2.03
N LEU A 113 -7.54 -4.49 1.71
CA LEU A 113 -6.22 -3.87 1.88
C LEU A 113 -6.05 -3.23 3.26
N SER A 114 -4.81 -3.23 3.74
CA SER A 114 -4.38 -2.37 4.84
C SER A 114 -4.42 -0.90 4.41
N ARG A 115 -4.55 0.02 5.38
CA ARG A 115 -4.54 1.46 5.11
C ARG A 115 -3.32 1.89 4.28
N ARG A 116 -2.14 1.33 4.56
CA ARG A 116 -0.89 1.68 3.85
C ARG A 116 -0.88 1.17 2.41
N ALA A 117 -1.38 -0.03 2.17
CA ALA A 117 -1.53 -0.58 0.82
C ALA A 117 -2.58 0.20 0.03
N LEU A 118 -3.71 0.56 0.64
CA LEU A 118 -4.75 1.38 0.02
C LEU A 118 -4.25 2.80 -0.31
N GLU A 119 -3.41 3.41 0.54
CA GLU A 119 -2.74 4.68 0.25
C GLU A 119 -1.81 4.56 -0.98
N ALA A 120 -0.99 3.50 -1.06
CA ALA A 120 -0.14 3.26 -2.22
C ALA A 120 -0.97 3.03 -3.49
N TYR A 121 -1.98 2.17 -3.42
CA TYR A 121 -2.89 1.89 -4.52
C TYR A 121 -3.55 3.17 -5.05
N THR A 122 -4.05 4.01 -4.15
CA THR A 122 -4.71 5.27 -4.50
C THR A 122 -3.75 6.24 -5.22
N GLN A 123 -2.49 6.30 -4.78
CA GLN A 123 -1.49 7.15 -5.43
C GLN A 123 -1.23 6.71 -6.87
N GLU A 124 -1.10 5.41 -7.11
CA GLU A 124 -0.87 4.88 -8.45
C GLU A 124 -2.12 4.96 -9.33
N PHE A 125 -3.30 4.71 -8.75
CA PHE A 125 -4.58 4.86 -9.44
C PHE A 125 -4.77 6.29 -9.96
N ARG A 126 -4.46 7.32 -9.16
CA ARG A 126 -4.55 8.74 -9.58
C ARG A 126 -3.60 9.07 -10.72
N LYS A 127 -2.40 8.50 -10.74
CA LYS A 127 -1.44 8.71 -11.84
C LYS A 127 -1.98 8.11 -13.14
N LYS A 128 -2.52 6.89 -13.08
CA LYS A 128 -3.17 6.20 -14.20
C LYS A 128 -4.38 6.98 -14.76
N THR A 129 -5.21 7.57 -13.90
CA THR A 129 -6.36 8.35 -14.38
C THR A 129 -5.98 9.72 -14.93
N SER A 130 -4.94 10.35 -14.39
CA SER A 130 -4.44 11.65 -14.86
C SER A 130 -3.83 11.58 -16.27
N THR A 131 -3.21 10.46 -16.64
CA THR A 131 -2.70 10.22 -18.00
C THR A 131 -3.80 9.96 -19.03
N HIS A 132 -4.98 9.47 -18.62
CA HIS A 132 -6.09 9.18 -19.54
C HIS A 132 -7.06 10.36 -19.76
N GLN A 133 -7.04 11.41 -18.94
CA GLN A 133 -7.93 12.58 -19.09
C GLN A 133 -7.37 13.67 -20.02
N GLY A 134 -6.22 13.44 -20.66
CA GLY A 134 -5.64 14.32 -21.67
C GLY A 134 -5.74 13.72 -23.09
N LYS A 135 -6.65 14.28 -23.91
CA LYS A 135 -6.74 14.19 -25.38
C LYS A 135 -7.21 12.87 -26.00
N ILE A 136 -8.47 12.87 -26.44
CA ILE A 136 -8.86 12.23 -27.71
C ILE A 136 -8.15 13.03 -28.82
N GLY A 137 -6.99 12.57 -29.23
CA GLY A 137 -6.21 13.17 -30.31
C GLY A 137 -4.97 12.32 -30.51
N HIS A 138 -4.94 11.59 -31.62
CA HIS A 138 -3.82 10.81 -32.14
C HIS A 138 -2.87 10.21 -31.09
N VAL A 139 -3.01 8.90 -30.86
CA VAL A 139 -2.01 8.10 -30.14
C VAL A 139 -0.67 8.19 -30.89
N THR A 140 0.17 9.15 -30.51
CA THR A 140 1.62 9.04 -30.66
C THR A 140 2.11 8.38 -29.37
N ASN A 141 2.53 7.12 -29.47
CA ASN A 141 3.12 6.35 -28.38
C ASN A 141 4.51 6.90 -27.99
N SER A 142 4.58 8.14 -27.54
CA SER A 142 5.79 8.72 -26.96
C SER A 142 5.50 8.97 -25.48
N PRO A 143 6.20 8.28 -24.57
CA PRO A 143 6.14 8.59 -23.14
C PRO A 143 6.44 10.08 -22.93
N PRO A 144 5.88 10.73 -21.90
CA PRO A 144 6.30 12.07 -21.54
C PRO A 144 7.82 12.08 -21.35
N GLU A 145 8.52 12.96 -22.06
CA GLU A 145 9.97 13.13 -21.93
C GLU A 145 10.28 13.65 -20.53
N GLU A 146 10.58 12.74 -19.59
CA GLU A 146 11.13 13.10 -18.30
C GLU A 146 12.60 13.50 -18.50
N SER A 147 12.89 14.80 -18.37
CA SER A 147 14.26 15.30 -18.48
C SER A 147 15.06 14.90 -17.24
N VAL A 148 16.08 14.07 -17.41
CA VAL A 148 17.07 13.79 -16.36
C VAL A 148 18.06 14.96 -16.29
N ASN A 149 18.05 15.69 -15.18
CA ASN A 149 18.92 16.84 -14.98
C ASN A 149 20.18 16.44 -14.21
N PHE A 150 21.33 16.51 -14.88
CA PHE A 150 22.64 16.32 -14.25
C PHE A 150 23.23 17.65 -13.77
N SER A 151 24.05 17.62 -12.72
CA SER A 151 24.81 18.80 -12.30
C SER A 151 25.73 19.28 -13.44
N PRO A 152 26.02 20.59 -13.57
CA PRO A 152 26.83 21.11 -14.67
C PRO A 152 28.18 20.38 -14.88
N PRO A 153 28.93 20.00 -13.83
CA PRO A 153 30.17 19.23 -13.99
C PRO A 153 29.96 17.84 -14.61
N ILE A 154 28.90 17.13 -14.18
CA ILE A 154 28.57 15.78 -14.67
C ILE A 154 28.01 15.87 -16.09
N ALA A 155 27.12 16.83 -16.34
CA ALA A 155 26.54 17.08 -17.66
C ALA A 155 27.63 17.37 -18.72
N ASN A 156 28.63 18.19 -18.37
CA ASN A 156 29.75 18.49 -19.28
C ASN A 156 30.62 17.26 -19.56
N LYS A 157 30.87 16.43 -18.54
CA LYS A 157 31.58 15.15 -18.74
C LYS A 157 30.79 14.21 -19.64
N ILE A 158 29.50 14.02 -19.38
CA ILE A 158 28.62 13.18 -20.23
C ILE A 158 28.63 13.72 -21.66
N LYS A 159 28.39 15.02 -21.88
CA LYS A 159 28.43 15.65 -23.22
C LYS A 159 29.76 15.44 -23.93
N GLN A 160 30.88 15.54 -23.24
CA GLN A 160 32.20 15.31 -23.83
C GLN A 160 32.40 13.85 -24.24
N PHE A 161 31.88 12.91 -23.45
CA PHE A 161 31.97 11.47 -23.72
C PHE A 161 31.03 11.02 -24.86
N LEU A 162 29.80 11.54 -24.91
CA LEU A 162 28.82 11.24 -25.96
C LEU A 162 29.26 11.71 -27.36
N LYS A 163 30.25 12.61 -27.46
CA LYS A 163 30.88 12.96 -28.75
C LYS A 163 31.70 11.82 -29.37
N ARG A 164 32.03 10.78 -28.59
CA ARG A 164 32.97 9.72 -28.98
C ARG A 164 32.33 8.35 -29.12
N LYS A 165 31.12 8.13 -28.58
CA LYS A 165 30.39 6.86 -28.57
C LYS A 165 28.89 7.10 -28.57
N ASN A 166 28.10 6.12 -29.02
CA ASN A 166 26.64 6.16 -28.91
C ASN A 166 26.22 6.16 -27.42
N ALA A 167 25.33 7.07 -27.05
CA ALA A 167 24.77 7.16 -25.70
C ALA A 167 24.00 5.90 -25.29
N GLU A 168 23.25 5.32 -26.22
CA GLU A 168 22.40 4.14 -26.01
C GLU A 168 23.27 2.93 -25.66
N GLU A 169 24.24 2.61 -26.51
CA GLU A 169 25.19 1.51 -26.30
C GLU A 169 25.95 1.65 -24.97
N LEU A 170 26.31 2.88 -24.58
CA LEU A 170 26.97 3.13 -23.30
C LEU A 170 26.05 2.86 -22.10
N LEU A 171 24.79 3.28 -22.20
CA LEU A 171 23.81 3.07 -21.15
C LEU A 171 23.43 1.59 -21.05
N GLU A 172 23.30 0.89 -22.17
CA GLU A 172 23.10 -0.57 -22.21
C GLU A 172 24.25 -1.28 -21.51
N ASN A 173 25.51 -1.01 -21.90
CA ASN A 173 26.69 -1.58 -21.23
C ASN A 173 26.74 -1.27 -19.72
N PHE A 174 26.32 -0.06 -19.32
CA PHE A 174 26.24 0.31 -17.91
C PHE A 174 25.16 -0.49 -17.18
N LEU A 175 23.98 -0.65 -17.78
CA LEU A 175 22.89 -1.46 -17.21
C LEU A 175 23.29 -2.94 -17.12
N ASP A 176 23.93 -3.47 -18.16
CA ASP A 176 24.43 -4.85 -18.23
C ASP A 176 25.50 -5.12 -17.16
N SER A 177 26.32 -4.12 -16.80
CA SER A 177 27.30 -4.26 -15.72
C SER A 177 26.67 -4.55 -14.34
N PHE A 178 25.40 -4.20 -14.12
CA PHE A 178 24.66 -4.60 -12.91
C PHE A 178 24.14 -6.04 -12.97
N GLU A 179 24.20 -6.68 -14.14
CA GLU A 179 23.81 -8.08 -14.36
C GLU A 179 25.00 -9.05 -14.30
N GLU A 180 26.23 -8.58 -14.52
CA GLU A 180 27.45 -9.41 -14.50
C GLU A 180 27.67 -10.12 -13.15
N ASP A 181 27.39 -9.45 -12.02
CA ASP A 181 27.57 -10.00 -10.66
C ASP A 181 26.36 -10.82 -10.15
N LYS A 182 25.42 -11.15 -11.04
CA LYS A 182 24.19 -11.85 -10.68
C LYS A 182 24.47 -13.25 -10.09
N PRO A 183 23.99 -13.53 -8.87
CA PRO A 183 24.14 -14.86 -8.28
C PRO A 183 23.40 -15.94 -9.09
N GLU A 184 23.91 -17.16 -9.06
CA GLU A 184 23.23 -18.32 -9.63
C GLU A 184 21.91 -18.63 -8.91
N VAL A 185 21.02 -19.32 -9.62
CA VAL A 185 19.76 -19.80 -9.07
C VAL A 185 20.03 -20.87 -8.03
N THR A 186 19.39 -20.75 -6.87
CA THR A 186 19.59 -21.72 -5.76
C THR A 186 18.27 -22.31 -5.28
N GLN A 187 18.30 -23.55 -4.78
CA GLN A 187 17.17 -24.23 -4.15
C GLN A 187 17.47 -24.46 -2.66
N THR A 188 17.10 -23.48 -1.83
CA THR A 188 17.35 -23.50 -0.38
C THR A 188 16.12 -23.04 0.38
N SER A 189 16.06 -23.33 1.68
CA SER A 189 14.92 -22.92 2.52
C SER A 189 14.82 -21.41 2.75
N LYS A 190 15.94 -20.70 2.65
CA LYS A 190 16.05 -19.24 2.81
C LYS A 190 16.80 -18.67 1.63
N ILE A 191 16.48 -17.42 1.27
CA ILE A 191 17.21 -16.67 0.25
C ILE A 191 18.67 -16.49 0.71
N PRO A 192 19.68 -16.93 -0.08
CA PRO A 192 21.09 -16.79 0.29
C PRO A 192 21.50 -15.33 0.49
N ALA A 193 22.44 -15.07 1.41
CA ALA A 193 22.88 -13.71 1.74
C ALA A 193 23.46 -12.97 0.52
N LYS A 194 24.16 -13.66 -0.38
CA LYS A 194 24.69 -13.08 -1.63
C LYS A 194 23.55 -12.56 -2.51
N THR A 195 22.50 -13.38 -2.71
CA THR A 195 21.28 -13.01 -3.44
C THR A 195 20.56 -11.82 -2.80
N GLN A 196 20.41 -11.81 -1.47
CA GLN A 196 19.78 -10.68 -0.78
C GLN A 196 20.55 -9.37 -1.01
N ARG A 197 21.87 -9.38 -0.82
CA ARG A 197 22.72 -8.18 -1.00
C ARG A 197 22.61 -7.62 -2.41
N PHE A 198 22.67 -8.50 -3.40
CA PHE A 198 22.54 -8.14 -4.80
C PHE A 198 21.19 -7.47 -5.12
N ILE A 199 20.08 -8.03 -4.65
CA ILE A 199 18.74 -7.45 -4.86
C ILE A 199 18.60 -6.08 -4.18
N ILE A 200 19.15 -5.95 -2.97
CA ILE A 200 19.11 -4.69 -2.20
C ILE A 200 19.96 -3.61 -2.88
N GLN A 201 21.14 -3.96 -3.39
CA GLN A 201 22.04 -3.02 -4.09
C GLN A 201 21.42 -2.47 -5.37
N ARG A 202 20.74 -3.32 -6.17
CA ARG A 202 20.02 -2.90 -7.40
C ARG A 202 18.98 -1.82 -7.18
N THR A 203 18.45 -1.71 -5.96
CA THR A 203 17.38 -0.78 -5.60
C THR A 203 17.84 0.28 -4.59
N ASP A 204 19.12 0.30 -4.23
CA ASP A 204 19.66 1.18 -3.19
C ASP A 204 18.83 1.12 -1.88
N GLY A 205 18.39 -0.09 -1.50
CA GLY A 205 17.54 -0.29 -0.33
C GLY A 205 16.15 0.37 -0.43
N LYS A 206 15.65 0.62 -1.63
CA LYS A 206 14.31 1.18 -1.87
C LYS A 206 13.37 0.15 -2.49
N CYS A 207 12.10 0.51 -2.54
CA CYS A 207 11.07 -0.26 -3.20
C CYS A 207 11.31 -0.26 -4.73
N ALA A 208 11.27 -1.43 -5.36
CA ALA A 208 11.46 -1.57 -6.80
C ALA A 208 10.29 -1.07 -7.65
N PHE A 209 9.11 -0.88 -7.04
CA PHE A 209 7.94 -0.36 -7.76
C PHE A 209 8.23 1.03 -8.35
N PRO A 210 7.98 1.29 -9.66
CA PRO A 210 8.59 2.39 -10.42
C PRO A 210 8.53 3.77 -9.78
N THR A 211 7.39 4.09 -9.19
CA THR A 211 7.10 5.43 -8.70
C THR A 211 7.29 5.56 -7.18
N CYS A 212 7.93 4.57 -6.54
CA CYS A 212 8.02 4.45 -5.11
C CYS A 212 9.45 4.67 -4.58
N ASN A 213 9.62 5.68 -3.73
CA ASN A 213 10.91 5.97 -3.08
C ASN A 213 10.99 5.52 -1.62
N LYS A 214 10.05 4.67 -1.16
CA LYS A 214 10.03 4.19 0.24
C LYS A 214 11.11 3.12 0.44
N PRO A 215 11.68 3.00 1.65
CA PRO A 215 12.59 1.91 1.97
C PRO A 215 11.91 0.56 1.80
N TYR A 216 12.66 -0.44 1.34
CA TYR A 216 12.14 -1.81 1.28
C TYR A 216 11.93 -2.37 2.69
N SER A 217 11.05 -3.35 2.79
CA SER A 217 10.88 -4.14 4.02
C SER A 217 10.84 -5.64 3.77
N ASN A 218 10.63 -6.04 2.51
CA ASN A 218 10.41 -7.41 2.12
C ASN A 218 11.13 -7.69 0.80
N LEU A 219 11.70 -8.88 0.68
CA LEU A 219 12.11 -9.44 -0.61
C LEU A 219 10.94 -10.26 -1.14
N HIS A 220 10.51 -9.95 -2.35
CA HIS A 220 9.29 -10.45 -2.97
C HIS A 220 9.60 -11.32 -4.16
N HIS A 221 9.19 -12.58 -4.14
CA HIS A 221 9.27 -13.47 -5.31
C HIS A 221 8.10 -13.22 -6.26
N THR A 222 8.37 -12.73 -7.46
CA THR A 222 7.35 -12.46 -8.49
C THR A 222 6.81 -13.74 -9.11
N ARG A 223 7.69 -14.76 -9.23
CA ARG A 223 7.34 -16.17 -9.36
C ARG A 223 7.30 -16.83 -7.98
N ARG A 224 6.15 -17.36 -7.58
CA ARG A 224 5.93 -17.79 -6.20
C ARG A 224 6.86 -18.95 -5.82
N HIS A 225 7.64 -18.75 -4.76
CA HIS A 225 8.54 -19.78 -4.23
C HIS A 225 7.81 -21.07 -3.85
N SER A 226 6.55 -20.99 -3.40
CA SER A 226 5.75 -22.18 -3.08
C SER A 226 5.43 -23.05 -4.29
N ILE A 227 5.60 -22.55 -5.52
CA ILE A 227 5.44 -23.31 -6.77
C ILE A 227 6.81 -23.81 -7.22
N GLU A 228 7.73 -22.87 -7.45
CA GLU A 228 8.99 -23.14 -8.14
C GLU A 228 10.07 -23.71 -7.20
N ASN A 229 9.99 -23.43 -5.89
CA ASN A 229 10.99 -23.78 -4.88
C ASN A 229 12.42 -23.32 -5.23
N VAL A 230 12.55 -22.24 -6.02
CA VAL A 230 13.84 -21.66 -6.42
C VAL A 230 13.98 -20.22 -5.96
N HIS A 231 15.23 -19.78 -5.83
CA HIS A 231 15.61 -18.40 -5.59
C HIS A 231 16.40 -17.89 -6.78
N ASP A 232 15.67 -17.45 -7.80
CA ASP A 232 16.22 -16.77 -8.97
C ASP A 232 16.28 -15.25 -8.71
N PRO A 233 17.46 -14.62 -8.65
CA PRO A 233 17.58 -13.17 -8.43
C PRO A 233 16.91 -12.30 -9.49
N THR A 234 16.52 -12.86 -10.64
CA THR A 234 15.73 -12.18 -11.68
C THR A 234 14.31 -11.90 -11.20
N TYR A 235 13.72 -12.86 -10.47
CA TYR A 235 12.31 -12.85 -10.07
C TYR A 235 12.14 -12.54 -8.58
N ILE A 236 13.14 -11.91 -7.95
CA ILE A 236 13.06 -11.45 -6.57
C ILE A 236 13.40 -9.96 -6.51
N HIS A 237 12.50 -9.17 -5.95
CA HIS A 237 12.65 -7.72 -5.86
C HIS A 237 12.39 -7.20 -4.45
N ALA A 238 13.08 -6.12 -4.09
CA ALA A 238 12.87 -5.42 -2.84
C ALA A 238 11.58 -4.58 -2.91
N LEU A 239 10.61 -4.83 -2.02
CA LEU A 239 9.36 -4.08 -1.95
C LEU A 239 9.15 -3.50 -0.55
N CYS A 240 8.55 -2.30 -0.49
CA CYS A 240 8.03 -1.80 0.77
C CYS A 240 6.75 -2.58 1.17
N LYS A 241 6.38 -2.53 2.45
CA LYS A 241 5.23 -3.27 2.99
C LYS A 241 3.94 -3.08 2.18
N ALA A 242 3.70 -1.87 1.69
CA ALA A 242 2.50 -1.54 0.92
C ALA A 242 2.49 -2.21 -0.46
N HIS A 243 3.55 -2.07 -1.26
CA HIS A 243 3.62 -2.70 -2.58
C HIS A 243 3.76 -4.22 -2.49
N HIS A 244 4.44 -4.74 -1.47
CA HIS A 244 4.47 -6.18 -1.20
C HIS A 244 3.07 -6.72 -0.93
N GLU A 245 2.26 -6.02 -0.13
CA GLU A 245 0.86 -6.39 0.09
C GLU A 245 0.04 -6.32 -1.19
N LEU A 246 0.20 -5.29 -2.02
CA LEU A 246 -0.48 -5.21 -3.32
C LEU A 246 -0.10 -6.38 -4.25
N ALA A 247 1.16 -6.80 -4.26
CA ALA A 247 1.62 -7.96 -5.02
C ALA A 247 0.92 -9.25 -4.57
N HIS A 248 0.82 -9.48 -3.25
CA HIS A 248 0.09 -10.63 -2.69
C HIS A 248 -1.42 -10.55 -2.86
N HIS A 249 -1.98 -9.40 -3.25
CA HIS A 249 -3.38 -9.28 -3.65
C HIS A 249 -3.56 -9.44 -5.17
N GLY A 250 -2.50 -9.76 -5.93
CA GLY A 250 -2.54 -9.85 -7.38
C GLY A 250 -2.81 -8.52 -8.07
N LEU A 251 -2.52 -7.39 -7.40
CA LEU A 251 -2.83 -6.05 -7.91
C LEU A 251 -1.66 -5.38 -8.63
N ILE A 252 -0.55 -6.09 -8.86
CA ILE A 252 0.57 -5.61 -9.66
C ILE A 252 0.52 -6.27 -11.04
N GLY A 253 0.31 -5.46 -12.07
CA GLY A 253 0.40 -5.85 -13.47
C GLY A 253 1.85 -5.97 -13.93
N ASN A 254 2.10 -6.89 -14.86
CA ASN A 254 3.42 -7.26 -15.38
C ASN A 254 4.46 -7.64 -14.31
N GLU A 255 4.02 -8.20 -13.18
CA GLU A 255 4.88 -8.46 -12.02
C GLU A 255 6.09 -9.38 -12.32
N GLU A 256 5.99 -10.28 -13.29
CA GLU A 256 7.13 -11.13 -13.71
C GLU A 256 8.10 -10.44 -14.67
N GLY A 257 7.70 -9.31 -15.26
CA GLY A 257 8.56 -8.46 -16.08
C GLY A 257 9.45 -7.54 -15.24
N PRO A 258 10.30 -6.75 -15.89
CA PRO A 258 11.20 -5.83 -15.20
C PRO A 258 10.42 -4.72 -14.47
N PRO A 259 10.86 -4.27 -13.28
CA PRO A 259 10.06 -3.39 -12.43
C PRO A 259 9.54 -2.11 -13.09
N HIS A 260 10.31 -1.50 -14.00
CA HIS A 260 9.92 -0.28 -14.71
C HIS A 260 8.63 -0.41 -15.53
N THR A 261 8.18 -1.65 -15.81
CA THR A 261 6.93 -1.95 -16.52
C THR A 261 5.74 -2.23 -15.61
N TRP A 262 5.94 -2.24 -14.28
CA TRP A 262 4.88 -2.58 -13.33
C TRP A 262 3.87 -1.44 -13.17
N TYR A 263 2.60 -1.82 -12.99
CA TYR A 263 1.50 -0.88 -12.73
C TYR A 263 0.46 -1.51 -11.82
N VAL A 264 -0.46 -0.71 -11.26
CA VAL A 264 -1.57 -1.25 -10.44
C VAL A 264 -2.75 -1.69 -11.30
N LEU A 265 -3.30 -2.86 -10.99
CA LEU A 265 -4.50 -3.39 -11.62
C LEU A 265 -5.77 -2.97 -10.88
N ASP A 266 -6.87 -2.83 -11.61
CA ASP A 266 -8.17 -2.54 -11.00
C ASP A 266 -8.69 -3.79 -10.26
N ARG A 267 -8.50 -4.97 -10.85
CA ARG A 267 -8.83 -6.27 -10.26
C ARG A 267 -7.71 -7.28 -10.52
N PRO A 268 -7.48 -8.23 -9.60
CA PRO A 268 -6.52 -9.31 -9.84
C PRO A 268 -7.03 -10.25 -10.93
N ASP A 269 -6.11 -10.92 -11.62
CA ASP A 269 -6.44 -12.07 -12.46
C ASP A 269 -6.74 -13.29 -11.58
N THR A 270 -8.03 -13.50 -11.32
CA THR A 270 -8.52 -14.61 -10.50
C THR A 270 -8.37 -15.98 -11.16
N ALA A 271 -8.10 -16.03 -12.46
CA ALA A 271 -7.82 -17.27 -13.18
C ALA A 271 -6.35 -17.71 -13.03
N SER A 272 -5.47 -16.82 -12.58
CA SER A 272 -4.05 -17.16 -12.41
C SER A 272 -3.83 -18.12 -11.22
N HIS A 273 -2.98 -19.15 -11.43
CA HIS A 273 -2.55 -20.07 -10.37
C HIS A 273 -1.92 -19.33 -9.18
N LYS A 274 -1.21 -18.24 -9.48
CA LYS A 274 -0.58 -17.34 -8.52
C LYS A 274 -1.60 -16.72 -7.56
N TYR A 275 -2.73 -16.24 -8.07
CA TYR A 275 -3.78 -15.65 -7.25
C TYR A 275 -4.32 -16.65 -6.22
N PHE A 276 -4.59 -17.89 -6.64
CA PHE A 276 -5.07 -18.93 -5.74
C PHE A 276 -4.08 -19.21 -4.60
N ILE A 277 -2.79 -19.33 -4.92
CA ILE A 277 -1.74 -19.60 -3.94
C ILE A 277 -1.60 -18.44 -2.95
N ASP A 278 -1.66 -17.20 -3.42
CA ASP A 278 -1.61 -16.04 -2.54
C ASP A 278 -2.78 -16.03 -1.55
N GLN A 279 -4.00 -16.38 -2.00
CA GLN A 279 -5.15 -16.53 -1.11
C GLN A 279 -4.90 -17.61 -0.04
N GLN A 280 -4.38 -18.77 -0.42
CA GLN A 280 -4.06 -19.84 0.54
C GLN A 280 -3.00 -19.42 1.56
N VAL A 281 -1.91 -18.79 1.10
CA VAL A 281 -0.85 -18.30 1.98
C VAL A 281 -1.36 -17.24 2.94
N GLN A 282 -2.23 -16.33 2.48
CA GLN A 282 -2.87 -15.33 3.34
C GLN A 282 -3.76 -15.98 4.42
N LEU A 283 -4.57 -16.98 4.06
CA LEU A 283 -5.41 -17.72 5.00
C LEU A 283 -4.57 -18.42 6.08
N ILE A 284 -3.48 -19.08 5.69
CA ILE A 284 -2.58 -19.75 6.64
C ILE A 284 -1.95 -18.74 7.61
N ARG A 285 -1.46 -17.61 7.09
CA ARG A 285 -0.86 -16.54 7.91
C ARG A 285 -1.86 -15.91 8.87
N HIS A 286 -3.12 -15.77 8.46
CA HIS A 286 -4.18 -15.25 9.32
C HIS A 286 -4.46 -16.20 10.48
N ASN A 287 -4.58 -17.49 10.21
CA ASN A 287 -4.86 -18.51 11.22
C ASN A 287 -3.70 -18.72 12.20
N ALA A 288 -2.45 -18.49 11.78
CA ALA A 288 -1.28 -18.57 12.65
C ALA A 288 -1.14 -17.39 13.65
N LEU A 289 -1.91 -16.31 13.46
CA LEU A 289 -1.87 -15.10 14.30
C LEU A 289 -3.05 -15.01 15.28
N ILE A 290 -3.97 -15.97 15.26
CA ILE A 290 -5.13 -16.12 16.15
C ILE A 290 -4.81 -17.16 17.22
#